data_AF-A0A7S4R7L5-F1
#
_entry.id   AF-A0A7S4R7L5-F1
#
_cell.length_a   1.000
_cell.length_b   1.000
_cell.length_c   1.000
_cell.angle_alpha   90.00
_cell.angle_beta   90.00
_cell.angle_gamma   90.00
#
_symmetry.space_group_name_H-M   'P 1'
#
loop_
_entity.id
_entity.type
_entity.pdbx_description
1 polymer ?
#
loop_
_entity_poly.entity_id
_entity_poly.type
_entity_poly.pdbx_seq_one_letter_code
_entity_poly.pdbx_strand_id
1 'polypeptide(L)'
;MVVAIRGGVLLLTVTLWAIEVIHVMCVQQHFADWSHEALNARLSIPLSAAGNSTTVQWSLPVVTVETSRQGRFALPGAQPQVAVLNVGAGRTWEGPVTKNELFLRWLQEPVRDPDGLAVLIDGGDLIYGGCGEAALLRAYHAIANAGGGAKVVVSAEMGGYPKGMRPVQEGPVPSGRLDEVLAASGLQRGWAAPYVDCRDTYTGPCSTRRAYWHLNYGFLMGPVGELRKLVRQ
;
A
#
# COMPACT_ATOMS: atom_id res chain seq x y z
N MET A 1 9.35 17.14 -0.66
CA MET A 1 9.77 17.07 -2.07
C MET A 1 8.93 18.07 -2.83
N VAL A 2 9.56 19.04 -3.50
CA VAL A 2 8.96 20.34 -3.85
C VAL A 2 8.73 20.40 -5.36
N VAL A 3 7.60 20.98 -5.79
CA VAL A 3 7.53 22.14 -6.71
C VAL A 3 6.07 22.38 -7.14
N ALA A 4 5.60 23.58 -6.84
CA ALA A 4 4.53 24.23 -7.59
C ALA A 4 5.14 24.88 -8.84
N ILE A 5 4.56 24.63 -10.02
CA ILE A 5 4.76 25.48 -11.20
C ILE A 5 3.42 26.13 -11.55
N ARG A 6 3.41 27.46 -11.48
CA ARG A 6 2.38 28.34 -12.03
C ARG A 6 2.40 28.25 -13.55
N GLY A 7 1.23 28.10 -14.16
CA GLY A 7 0.98 28.45 -15.56
C GLY A 7 0.20 27.38 -16.31
N GLY A 8 -1.14 27.43 -16.22
CA GLY A 8 -2.04 26.59 -17.00
C GLY A 8 -2.87 25.67 -16.12
N VAL A 9 -4.06 26.14 -15.74
CA VAL A 9 -5.04 25.37 -14.97
C VAL A 9 -5.52 24.20 -15.82
N LEU A 10 -4.98 23.02 -15.54
CA LEU A 10 -5.66 21.75 -15.75
C LEU A 10 -5.94 21.21 -14.34
N LEU A 11 -7.16 21.47 -13.85
CA LEU A 11 -7.62 20.99 -12.56
C LEU A 11 -7.89 19.49 -12.66
N LEU A 12 -6.83 18.68 -12.72
CA LEU A 12 -6.89 17.24 -12.51
C LEU A 12 -6.94 17.02 -11.00
N THR A 13 -8.16 16.91 -10.46
CA THR A 13 -8.41 16.40 -9.12
C THR A 13 -8.04 14.91 -9.08
N VAL A 14 -6.74 14.60 -9.04
CA VAL A 14 -6.26 13.26 -8.67
C VAL A 14 -6.56 13.11 -7.18
N THR A 15 -7.65 12.42 -6.89
CA THR A 15 -8.10 12.23 -5.53
C THR A 15 -7.38 11.00 -4.97
N LEU A 16 -6.31 11.23 -4.20
CA LEU A 16 -5.44 10.21 -3.61
C LEU A 16 -5.90 9.89 -2.19
N TRP A 17 -6.12 8.62 -1.86
CA TRP A 17 -6.63 8.21 -0.54
C TRP A 17 -5.92 6.99 0.02
N ALA A 18 -5.91 6.94 1.35
CA ALA A 18 -4.91 6.26 2.16
C ALA A 18 -5.57 5.20 3.08
N ILE A 19 -5.08 3.94 3.10
CA ILE A 19 -5.29 2.95 4.20
C ILE A 19 -4.02 2.14 4.41
N GLU A 20 -3.46 2.09 5.62
CA GLU A 20 -2.21 1.38 5.96
C GLU A 20 -2.23 -0.07 5.42
N VAL A 21 -1.61 -0.23 4.24
CA VAL A 21 -1.27 -1.45 3.47
C VAL A 21 -2.42 -2.21 2.74
N ILE A 22 -3.71 -1.87 2.92
CA ILE A 22 -4.78 -2.90 3.12
C ILE A 22 -4.38 -3.69 4.38
N HIS A 23 -5.25 -4.33 5.16
CA HIS A 23 -4.76 -5.22 6.24
C HIS A 23 -4.06 -6.47 5.65
N VAL A 24 -2.87 -6.23 5.08
CA VAL A 24 -1.79 -7.03 4.54
C VAL A 24 -2.15 -7.99 3.39
N MET A 25 -3.25 -7.69 2.68
CA MET A 25 -3.97 -8.50 1.68
C MET A 25 -5.03 -9.43 2.31
N CYS A 26 -6.05 -8.78 2.89
CA CYS A 26 -7.28 -9.27 3.53
C CYS A 26 -7.18 -10.15 4.79
N VAL A 27 -6.63 -9.60 5.85
CA VAL A 27 -6.95 -10.01 7.22
C VAL A 27 -8.23 -9.30 7.71
N GLN A 28 -9.37 -9.51 7.05
CA GLN A 28 -10.65 -8.91 7.47
C GLN A 28 -11.61 -9.88 8.15
N GLN A 29 -11.50 -11.19 7.90
CA GLN A 29 -12.47 -12.16 8.41
C GLN A 29 -12.11 -12.77 9.78
N HIS A 30 -10.98 -12.41 10.39
CA HIS A 30 -10.49 -13.16 11.56
C HIS A 30 -10.05 -12.33 12.78
N PHE A 31 -9.97 -11.00 12.72
CA PHE A 31 -9.52 -10.22 13.88
C PHE A 31 -10.52 -10.13 15.04
N ALA A 32 -11.82 -10.37 14.80
CA ALA A 32 -12.79 -10.38 15.90
C ALA A 32 -12.50 -11.48 16.95
N ASP A 33 -11.76 -12.53 16.57
CA ASP A 33 -11.49 -13.71 17.41
C ASP A 33 -10.00 -13.88 17.78
N TRP A 34 -9.10 -12.97 17.38
CA TRP A 34 -7.66 -13.15 17.58
C TRP A 34 -7.19 -12.48 18.87
N SER A 35 -6.91 -13.29 19.90
CA SER A 35 -6.16 -12.85 21.08
C SER A 35 -4.70 -12.56 20.72
N HIS A 36 -4.06 -11.66 21.48
CA HIS A 36 -2.63 -11.32 21.35
C HIS A 36 -1.71 -12.56 21.34
N GLU A 37 -2.14 -13.63 22.02
CA GLU A 37 -1.45 -14.93 22.09
C GLU A 37 -1.43 -15.67 20.75
N ALA A 38 -2.52 -15.62 19.97
CA ALA A 38 -2.62 -16.30 18.68
C ALA A 38 -1.73 -15.68 17.59
N LEU A 39 -1.54 -14.36 17.63
CA LEU A 39 -0.62 -13.62 16.75
C LEU A 39 0.84 -14.01 17.03
N ASN A 40 1.25 -13.99 18.30
CA ASN A 40 2.62 -14.33 18.69
C ASN A 40 2.96 -15.80 18.41
N ALA A 41 2.02 -16.73 18.61
CA ALA A 41 2.23 -18.14 18.33
C ALA A 41 2.42 -18.43 16.82
N ARG A 42 1.71 -17.72 15.93
CA ARG A 42 1.83 -17.89 14.47
C ARG A 42 3.03 -17.18 13.86
N LEU A 43 3.46 -16.06 14.43
CA LEU A 43 4.71 -15.39 14.05
C LEU A 43 5.96 -16.18 14.50
N SER A 44 5.77 -17.11 15.44
CA SER A 44 6.82 -17.99 15.97
C SER A 44 6.94 -19.34 15.24
N ILE A 45 6.21 -19.56 14.13
CA ILE A 45 6.38 -20.79 13.33
C ILE A 45 7.78 -20.77 12.72
N PRO A 46 8.63 -21.78 12.99
CA PRO A 46 9.95 -21.87 12.38
C PRO A 46 9.83 -21.89 10.86
N LEU A 47 10.57 -21.02 10.16
CA LEU A 47 10.72 -21.02 8.70
C LEU A 47 11.14 -22.38 8.12
N SER A 48 11.61 -23.31 8.97
CA SER A 48 11.99 -24.68 8.61
C SER A 48 10.85 -25.69 8.53
N ALA A 49 9.60 -25.33 8.90
CA ALA A 49 8.43 -26.20 8.74
C ALA A 49 7.75 -26.03 7.35
N ALA A 50 8.48 -25.53 6.35
CA ALA A 50 8.00 -25.29 4.99
C ALA A 50 7.87 -26.60 4.20
N GLY A 51 6.90 -27.44 4.56
CA GLY A 51 6.36 -28.43 3.62
C GLY A 51 5.73 -27.69 2.44
N ASN A 52 6.15 -28.02 1.21
CA ASN A 52 5.59 -27.56 -0.09
C ASN A 52 4.83 -26.22 -0.03
N SER A 53 5.53 -25.10 0.18
CA SER A 53 4.93 -23.76 0.07
C SER A 53 4.42 -23.54 -1.35
N THR A 54 3.10 -23.55 -1.53
CA THR A 54 2.48 -23.29 -2.83
C THR A 54 2.51 -21.79 -3.10
N THR A 55 3.25 -21.38 -4.13
CA THR A 55 3.21 -20.00 -4.64
C THR A 55 2.16 -19.91 -5.73
N VAL A 56 1.24 -18.97 -5.61
CA VAL A 56 0.22 -18.68 -6.62
C VAL A 56 0.63 -17.47 -7.47
N GLN A 57 0.41 -17.59 -8.77
CA GLN A 57 0.56 -16.49 -9.71
C GLN A 57 -0.83 -15.91 -9.99
N TRP A 58 -1.02 -14.65 -9.63
CA TRP A 58 -2.24 -13.90 -9.92
C TRP A 58 -2.23 -13.31 -11.32
N SER A 59 -3.42 -12.99 -11.83
CA SER A 59 -3.58 -12.22 -13.07
C SER A 59 -3.24 -10.74 -12.84
N LEU A 60 -3.55 -10.22 -11.65
CA LEU A 60 -3.13 -8.92 -11.14
C LEU A 60 -1.63 -8.91 -10.85
N PRO A 61 -0.82 -8.11 -11.58
CA PRO A 61 0.60 -8.00 -11.30
C PRO A 61 0.86 -7.34 -9.95
N VAL A 62 1.55 -8.06 -9.06
CA VAL A 62 2.12 -7.54 -7.81
C VAL A 62 3.60 -7.28 -8.04
N VAL A 63 3.99 -6.01 -7.92
CA VAL A 63 5.32 -5.52 -8.29
C VAL A 63 5.98 -4.90 -7.07
N THR A 64 7.30 -5.08 -6.96
CA THR A 64 8.12 -4.35 -6.01
C THR A 64 9.36 -3.77 -6.69
N VAL A 65 10.00 -2.81 -6.04
CA VAL A 65 11.32 -2.30 -6.43
C VAL A 65 12.28 -2.52 -5.27
N GLU A 66 13.03 -3.61 -5.34
CA GLU A 66 14.06 -3.97 -4.37
C GLU A 66 15.37 -4.23 -5.11
N THR A 67 16.42 -3.48 -4.82
CA THR A 67 17.69 -3.60 -5.52
C THR A 67 18.58 -4.71 -4.97
N SER A 68 18.37 -5.10 -3.70
CA SER A 68 19.16 -6.12 -3.01
C SER A 68 18.71 -7.55 -3.30
N ARG A 69 17.51 -7.75 -3.84
CA ARG A 69 16.93 -9.06 -4.15
C ARG A 69 16.84 -9.29 -5.65
N GLN A 70 16.88 -10.55 -6.06
CA GLN A 70 16.77 -10.91 -7.48
C GLN A 70 15.33 -11.25 -7.89
N GLY A 71 14.99 -10.88 -9.12
CA GLY A 71 13.93 -11.50 -9.94
C GLY A 71 12.53 -11.60 -9.31
N ARG A 72 11.96 -12.79 -9.32
CA ARG A 72 10.63 -13.07 -8.75
C ARG A 72 10.78 -13.80 -7.44
N PHE A 73 9.92 -13.52 -6.47
CA PHE A 73 9.91 -14.21 -5.20
C PHE A 73 8.49 -14.36 -4.67
N ALA A 74 8.31 -15.27 -3.71
CA ALA A 74 7.05 -15.45 -3.00
C ALA A 74 6.99 -14.49 -1.81
N LEU A 75 5.95 -13.65 -1.72
CA LEU A 75 5.76 -12.74 -0.59
C LEU A 75 5.53 -13.58 0.68
N PRO A 76 6.39 -13.46 1.72
CA PRO A 76 6.26 -14.26 2.93
C PRO A 76 4.97 -13.92 3.67
N GLY A 77 4.40 -14.89 4.37
CA GLY A 77 3.14 -14.71 5.10
C GLY A 77 2.24 -15.94 5.02
N ALA A 78 0.93 -15.71 4.97
CA ALA A 78 -0.08 -16.76 4.86
C ALA A 78 0.02 -17.56 3.55
N GLN A 79 -0.54 -18.76 3.55
CA GLN A 79 -0.55 -19.67 2.40
C GLN A 79 -1.90 -19.62 1.66
N PRO A 80 -1.91 -19.82 0.32
CA PRO A 80 -0.74 -19.90 -0.55
C PRO A 80 -0.03 -18.54 -0.67
N GLN A 81 1.29 -18.53 -0.85
CA GLN A 81 2.05 -17.27 -1.02
C GLN A 81 1.82 -16.64 -2.39
N VAL A 82 1.93 -15.30 -2.47
CA VAL A 82 1.74 -14.56 -3.72
C VAL A 82 3.07 -14.33 -4.44
N ALA A 83 3.11 -14.60 -5.74
CA ALA A 83 4.27 -14.28 -6.56
C ALA A 83 4.41 -12.76 -6.78
N VAL A 84 5.58 -12.22 -6.46
CA VAL A 84 5.94 -10.81 -6.64
C VAL A 84 7.00 -10.68 -7.71
N LEU A 85 6.81 -9.73 -8.62
CA LEU A 85 7.82 -9.33 -9.61
C LEU A 85 8.67 -8.19 -9.05
N ASN A 86 9.97 -8.42 -8.88
CA ASN A 86 10.90 -7.35 -8.51
C ASN A 86 11.49 -6.70 -9.77
N VAL A 87 11.06 -5.47 -10.06
CA VAL A 87 11.60 -4.69 -11.19
C VAL A 87 12.87 -3.90 -10.81
N GLY A 88 13.25 -3.94 -9.53
CA GLY A 88 14.50 -3.40 -8.99
C GLY A 88 15.71 -4.32 -9.14
N ALA A 89 15.50 -5.59 -9.48
CA ALA A 89 16.55 -6.60 -9.49
C ALA A 89 17.75 -6.19 -10.37
N GLY A 90 18.95 -6.23 -9.78
CA GLY A 90 20.20 -5.91 -10.47
C GLY A 90 20.40 -4.42 -10.78
N ARG A 91 19.60 -3.53 -10.17
CA ARG A 91 19.76 -2.07 -10.28
C ARG A 91 20.47 -1.51 -9.04
N THR A 92 21.05 -0.33 -9.17
CA THR A 92 21.64 0.41 -8.05
C THR A 92 20.56 1.24 -7.36
N TRP A 93 20.57 1.26 -6.02
CA TRP A 93 19.70 2.14 -5.25
C TRP A 93 20.32 3.53 -5.11
N GLU A 94 19.66 4.54 -5.66
CA GLU A 94 20.07 5.95 -5.62
C GLU A 94 19.11 6.79 -4.77
N GLY A 95 18.33 6.12 -3.91
CA GLY A 95 17.31 6.72 -3.07
C GLY A 95 15.89 6.55 -3.62
N PRO A 96 14.90 7.27 -3.04
CA PRO A 96 13.48 7.09 -3.37
C PRO A 96 13.14 7.26 -4.86
N VAL A 97 13.91 8.07 -5.58
CA VAL A 97 13.72 8.29 -7.03
C VAL A 97 13.88 6.99 -7.83
N THR A 98 14.77 6.08 -7.41
CA THR A 98 14.98 4.78 -8.04
C THR A 98 13.70 3.95 -8.06
N LYS A 99 12.91 3.97 -6.97
CA LYS A 99 11.61 3.29 -6.91
C LYS A 99 10.64 3.81 -7.97
N ASN A 100 10.53 5.13 -8.09
CA ASN A 100 9.63 5.76 -9.06
C ASN A 100 10.06 5.48 -10.50
N GLU A 101 11.34 5.64 -10.81
CA GLU A 101 11.86 5.45 -12.17
C GLU A 101 11.70 4.02 -12.67
N LEU A 102 12.07 3.04 -11.84
CA LEU A 102 12.01 1.63 -12.23
C LEU A 102 10.56 1.14 -12.34
N PHE A 103 9.69 1.57 -11.42
CA PHE A 103 8.27 1.25 -11.52
C PHE A 103 7.60 1.95 -12.71
N LEU A 104 7.91 3.23 -12.97
CA LEU A 104 7.41 3.96 -14.14
C LEU A 104 7.85 3.29 -15.44
N ARG A 105 9.11 2.86 -15.54
CA ARG A 105 9.63 2.12 -16.70
C ARG A 105 8.82 0.85 -16.93
N TRP A 106 8.56 0.09 -15.87
CA TRP A 106 7.74 -1.13 -15.95
C TRP A 106 6.30 -0.84 -16.41
N LEU A 107 5.68 0.22 -15.87
CA LEU A 107 4.33 0.64 -16.28
C LEU A 107 4.24 1.13 -17.73
N GLN A 108 5.36 1.56 -18.32
CA GLN A 108 5.45 2.06 -19.70
C GLN A 108 5.73 0.95 -20.74
N GLU A 109 5.95 -0.29 -20.31
CA GLU A 109 6.12 -1.41 -21.24
C GLU A 109 4.89 -1.54 -22.15
N PRO A 110 5.05 -1.67 -23.49
CA PRO A 110 3.93 -1.69 -24.45
C PRO A 110 2.88 -2.78 -24.20
N VAL A 111 3.26 -3.86 -23.51
CA VAL A 111 2.37 -4.98 -23.16
C VAL A 111 1.37 -4.62 -22.05
N ARG A 112 1.53 -3.48 -21.37
CA ARG A 112 0.69 -3.10 -20.23
C ARG A 112 -0.58 -2.39 -20.70
N ASP A 113 -1.70 -3.05 -20.49
CA ASP A 113 -3.04 -2.47 -20.64
C ASP A 113 -3.18 -1.23 -19.73
N PRO A 114 -3.45 -0.03 -20.28
CA PRO A 114 -3.71 1.17 -19.50
C PRO A 114 -4.86 1.04 -18.49
N ASP A 115 -5.86 0.22 -18.80
CA ASP A 115 -7.04 0.01 -17.95
C ASP A 115 -6.87 -1.19 -17.00
N GLY A 116 -5.85 -2.02 -17.24
CA GLY A 116 -5.46 -3.11 -16.35
C GLY A 116 -5.01 -2.59 -14.98
N LEU A 117 -5.29 -3.35 -13.93
CA LEU A 117 -4.85 -3.01 -12.57
C LEU A 117 -3.41 -3.48 -12.32
N ALA A 118 -2.69 -2.80 -11.45
CA ALA A 118 -1.42 -3.25 -10.90
C ALA A 118 -1.29 -2.86 -9.42
N VAL A 119 -0.43 -3.58 -8.70
CA VAL A 119 -0.07 -3.29 -7.31
C VAL A 119 1.44 -3.02 -7.23
N LEU A 120 1.81 -1.92 -6.57
CA LEU A 120 3.16 -1.68 -6.08
C LEU A 120 3.20 -1.96 -4.58
N ILE A 121 4.18 -2.72 -4.15
CA ILE A 121 4.46 -2.99 -2.73
C ILE A 121 5.94 -2.72 -2.41
N ASP A 122 6.25 -2.37 -1.17
CA ASP A 122 7.62 -2.45 -0.64
C ASP A 122 8.10 -3.91 -0.57
N GLY A 123 9.40 -4.11 -0.76
CA GLY A 123 9.98 -5.45 -0.93
C GLY A 123 10.53 -6.07 0.35
N GLY A 124 10.89 -5.25 1.34
CA GLY A 124 11.68 -5.66 2.50
C GLY A 124 10.90 -5.83 3.80
N ASP A 125 9.78 -5.12 3.94
CA ASP A 125 9.06 -4.88 5.19
C ASP A 125 7.55 -5.16 5.06
N LEU A 126 7.15 -5.90 4.02
CA LEU A 126 5.79 -6.39 3.84
C LEU A 126 5.72 -7.91 3.92
N ILE A 127 4.61 -8.37 4.50
CA ILE A 127 4.20 -9.78 4.50
C ILE A 127 2.86 -9.90 3.75
N TYR A 128 2.37 -11.11 3.56
CA TYR A 128 1.09 -11.42 2.93
C TYR A 128 0.09 -11.98 3.96
N GLY A 129 -1.10 -11.40 4.00
CA GLY A 129 -2.14 -11.63 5.00
C GLY A 129 -3.10 -12.76 4.67
N GLY A 130 -3.08 -13.29 3.44
CA GLY A 130 -3.72 -14.56 3.12
C GLY A 130 -5.00 -14.53 2.28
N CYS A 131 -5.40 -13.40 1.69
CA CYS A 131 -6.60 -13.36 0.86
C CYS A 131 -6.34 -13.55 -0.63
N GLY A 132 -7.15 -14.38 -1.27
CA GLY A 132 -7.05 -14.57 -2.72
C GLY A 132 -7.28 -13.30 -3.53
N GLU A 133 -6.83 -13.32 -4.79
CA GLU A 133 -6.91 -12.21 -5.74
C GLU A 133 -8.31 -11.59 -5.83
N ALA A 134 -9.36 -12.41 -5.88
CA ALA A 134 -10.74 -11.92 -5.95
C ALA A 134 -11.16 -11.12 -4.71
N ALA A 135 -10.65 -11.45 -3.53
CA ALA A 135 -10.94 -10.70 -2.30
C ALA A 135 -10.21 -9.35 -2.30
N LEU A 136 -8.96 -9.32 -2.76
CA LEU A 136 -8.19 -8.10 -2.95
C LEU A 136 -8.88 -7.15 -3.94
N LEU A 137 -9.33 -7.66 -5.09
CA LEU A 137 -10.05 -6.88 -6.10
C LEU A 137 -11.36 -6.30 -5.55
N ARG A 138 -12.14 -7.10 -4.81
CA ARG A 138 -13.36 -6.60 -4.14
C ARG A 138 -13.04 -5.48 -3.15
N ALA A 139 -11.98 -5.64 -2.35
CA ALA A 139 -11.55 -4.61 -1.39
C ALA A 139 -11.13 -3.32 -2.11
N TYR A 140 -10.34 -3.42 -3.18
CA TYR A 140 -9.96 -2.28 -4.02
C TYR A 140 -11.19 -1.52 -4.54
N HIS A 141 -12.17 -2.21 -5.13
CA HIS A 141 -13.37 -1.57 -5.65
C HIS A 141 -14.23 -0.95 -4.55
N ALA A 142 -14.38 -1.61 -3.39
CA ALA A 142 -15.12 -1.07 -2.25
C ALA A 142 -14.49 0.23 -1.73
N ILE A 143 -13.16 0.24 -1.57
CA ILE A 143 -12.40 1.42 -1.13
C ILE A 143 -12.47 2.54 -2.18
N ALA A 144 -12.27 2.22 -3.46
CA ALA A 144 -12.34 3.18 -4.56
C ALA A 144 -13.72 3.87 -4.61
N ASN A 145 -14.80 3.08 -4.47
CA ASN A 145 -16.16 3.58 -4.46
C ASN A 145 -16.43 4.46 -3.23
N ALA A 146 -16.07 4.01 -2.03
CA ALA A 146 -16.18 4.80 -0.80
C ALA A 146 -15.32 6.07 -0.83
N GLY A 147 -14.21 6.05 -1.57
CA GLY A 147 -13.34 7.20 -1.83
C GLY A 147 -13.93 8.21 -2.83
N GLY A 148 -15.19 8.04 -3.26
CA GLY A 148 -15.85 8.90 -4.24
C GLY A 148 -15.44 8.61 -5.68
N GLY A 149 -15.13 7.36 -6.01
CA GLY A 149 -14.68 6.94 -7.35
C GLY A 149 -13.19 7.18 -7.59
N ALA A 150 -12.38 7.20 -6.53
CA ALA A 150 -10.94 7.33 -6.65
C ALA A 150 -10.35 6.14 -7.41
N LYS A 151 -9.50 6.43 -8.40
CA LYS A 151 -8.93 5.37 -9.26
C LYS A 151 -7.70 4.69 -8.67
N VAL A 152 -6.98 5.38 -7.78
CA VAL A 152 -5.78 4.86 -7.14
C VAL A 152 -6.02 4.81 -5.63
N VAL A 153 -5.73 3.64 -5.06
CA VAL A 153 -5.68 3.41 -3.62
C VAL A 153 -4.22 3.40 -3.19
N VAL A 154 -3.90 4.17 -2.17
CA VAL A 154 -2.55 4.31 -1.60
C VAL A 154 -2.59 3.85 -0.15
N SER A 155 -1.47 3.42 0.42
CA SER A 155 -1.43 3.21 1.87
C SER A 155 -1.54 4.50 2.69
N ALA A 156 -2.01 4.39 3.93
CA ALA A 156 -1.97 5.46 4.92
C ALA A 156 -0.97 5.20 6.02
N GLU A 157 -0.60 6.24 6.74
CA GLU A 157 0.09 6.17 8.01
C GLU A 157 -0.46 7.23 8.98
N MET A 158 -0.23 7.02 10.28
CA MET A 158 -0.67 7.95 11.33
C MET A 158 0.33 9.10 11.60
N GLY A 159 1.61 8.89 11.27
CA GLY A 159 2.67 9.89 11.42
C GLY A 159 3.28 10.19 10.06
N GLY A 160 3.40 11.47 9.70
CA GLY A 160 3.95 11.84 8.40
C GLY A 160 5.48 11.77 8.36
N TYR A 161 6.03 11.10 7.35
CA TYR A 161 7.47 11.03 7.10
C TYR A 161 7.87 11.44 5.67
N PRO A 162 8.91 12.29 5.45
CA PRO A 162 9.86 12.83 6.44
C PRO A 162 9.26 13.88 7.37
N LYS A 163 9.91 14.07 8.54
CA LYS A 163 9.50 15.07 9.54
C LYS A 163 9.34 16.46 8.92
N GLY A 164 8.26 17.15 9.29
CA GLY A 164 7.99 18.49 8.77
C GLY A 164 7.41 18.51 7.37
N MET A 165 7.09 17.35 6.76
CA MET A 165 6.10 17.35 5.69
C MET A 165 4.82 17.96 6.24
N ARG A 166 4.43 19.09 5.66
CA ARG A 166 3.10 19.64 5.90
C ARG A 166 2.11 18.55 5.47
N PRO A 167 1.04 18.31 6.25
CA PRO A 167 -0.10 17.58 5.72
C PRO A 167 -0.38 18.15 4.33
N VAL A 168 -0.54 17.29 3.32
CA VAL A 168 -0.96 17.72 1.98
C VAL A 168 -2.12 18.67 2.23
N GLN A 169 -1.97 19.94 1.82
CA GLN A 169 -2.82 21.05 2.27
C GLN A 169 -4.27 20.60 2.39
N GLU A 170 -4.73 20.54 3.64
CA GLU A 170 -6.08 20.20 4.02
C GLU A 170 -7.03 21.23 3.41
N GLY A 171 -7.44 21.01 2.15
CA GLY A 171 -8.86 21.17 1.88
C GLY A 171 -9.58 20.26 2.86
N PRO A 172 -10.73 20.67 3.42
CA PRO A 172 -11.46 19.82 4.35
C PRO A 172 -11.72 18.50 3.62
N VAL A 173 -11.01 17.44 4.02
CA VAL A 173 -11.45 16.08 3.71
C VAL A 173 -12.88 16.07 4.22
N PRO A 174 -13.89 15.92 3.35
CA PRO A 174 -15.27 15.90 3.82
C PRO A 174 -15.32 14.87 4.94
N SER A 175 -15.67 15.32 6.14
CA SER A 175 -15.33 14.64 7.39
C SER A 175 -15.93 13.24 7.52
N GLY A 176 -16.80 12.81 6.58
CA GLY A 176 -17.34 11.47 6.45
C GLY A 176 -16.66 10.55 5.43
N ARG A 177 -15.87 11.04 4.46
CA ARG A 177 -15.30 10.17 3.41
C ARG A 177 -14.25 9.19 3.95
N LEU A 178 -13.41 9.65 4.88
CA LEU A 178 -12.48 8.75 5.57
C LEU A 178 -13.26 7.67 6.34
N ASP A 179 -14.38 8.04 6.96
CA ASP A 179 -15.20 7.08 7.71
C ASP A 179 -15.88 6.08 6.77
N GLU A 180 -16.34 6.50 5.60
CA GLU A 180 -16.86 5.61 4.55
C GLU A 180 -15.79 4.63 4.06
N VAL A 181 -14.56 5.12 3.81
CA VAL A 181 -13.43 4.29 3.37
C VAL A 181 -13.03 3.27 4.46
N LEU A 182 -12.97 3.70 5.73
CA LEU A 182 -12.72 2.80 6.85
C LEU A 182 -13.86 1.79 7.02
N ALA A 183 -15.12 2.21 6.92
CA ALA A 183 -16.29 1.34 7.03
C ALA A 183 -16.37 0.31 5.90
N ALA A 184 -15.97 0.67 4.68
CA ALA A 184 -15.83 -0.27 3.56
C ALA A 184 -14.81 -1.38 3.86
N SER A 185 -13.93 -1.14 4.84
CA SER A 185 -12.96 -2.11 5.35
C SER A 185 -13.35 -2.73 6.71
N GLY A 186 -14.55 -2.46 7.23
CA GLY A 186 -14.98 -2.91 8.56
C GLY A 186 -14.22 -2.26 9.72
N LEU A 187 -13.60 -1.10 9.47
CA LEU A 187 -12.77 -0.38 10.43
C LEU A 187 -13.49 0.89 10.92
N GLN A 188 -13.15 1.31 12.14
CA GLN A 188 -13.58 2.58 12.70
C GLN A 188 -12.40 3.54 12.84
N ARG A 189 -12.67 4.84 12.94
CA ARG A 189 -11.62 5.83 13.16
C ARG A 189 -10.83 5.52 14.43
N GLY A 190 -9.50 5.55 14.32
CA GLY A 190 -8.60 5.32 15.46
C GLY A 190 -8.45 3.86 15.88
N TRP A 191 -8.97 2.88 15.12
CA TRP A 191 -8.82 1.45 15.44
C TRP A 191 -7.34 1.04 15.65
N ALA A 192 -6.40 1.67 14.95
CA ALA A 192 -4.97 1.38 15.02
C ALA A 192 -4.26 2.07 16.20
N ALA A 193 -4.91 3.04 16.85
CA ALA A 193 -4.30 3.85 17.90
C ALA A 193 -3.74 3.06 19.10
N PRO A 194 -4.32 1.91 19.52
CA PRO A 194 -3.75 1.09 20.58
C PRO A 194 -2.45 0.36 20.20
N TYR A 195 -2.17 0.21 18.90
CA TYR A 195 -1.06 -0.61 18.40
C TYR A 195 0.17 0.21 17.96
N VAL A 196 0.09 1.55 18.05
CA VAL A 196 1.16 2.44 17.59
C VAL A 196 1.74 3.24 18.72
N ASP A 197 3.07 3.20 18.84
CA ASP A 197 3.82 3.99 19.81
C ASP A 197 4.12 5.39 19.26
N CYS A 198 3.17 6.30 19.47
CA CYS A 198 3.31 7.70 19.07
C CYS A 198 4.37 8.48 19.85
N ARG A 199 5.04 7.88 20.85
CA ARG A 199 6.09 8.55 21.64
C ARG A 199 7.44 8.55 20.93
N ASP A 200 7.64 7.66 19.95
CA ASP A 200 8.88 7.63 19.18
C ASP A 200 8.91 8.79 18.18
N THR A 201 9.58 9.85 18.60
CA THR A 201 9.77 11.01 17.74
C THR A 201 10.70 10.73 16.58
N TYR A 202 11.49 9.66 16.55
CA TYR A 202 12.46 9.36 15.48
C TYR A 202 11.82 8.61 14.31
N THR A 203 11.07 7.54 14.59
CA THR A 203 10.45 6.67 13.56
C THR A 203 9.16 7.24 12.96
N GLY A 204 8.58 8.28 13.57
CA GLY A 204 7.44 9.01 13.00
C GLY A 204 6.44 9.39 14.09
N PRO A 205 6.52 10.61 14.65
CA PRO A 205 5.54 11.02 15.65
C PRO A 205 4.15 11.01 15.01
N CYS A 206 3.18 10.40 15.70
CA CYS A 206 1.79 10.48 15.24
C CYS A 206 1.37 11.94 15.11
N SER A 207 0.51 12.21 14.13
CA SER A 207 -0.16 13.50 14.08
C SER A 207 -0.98 13.73 15.36
N THR A 208 -1.36 14.98 15.63
CA THR A 208 -2.24 15.32 16.77
C THR A 208 -3.55 14.53 16.74
N ARG A 209 -3.98 14.07 15.56
CA ARG A 209 -5.07 13.11 15.38
C ARG A 209 -4.47 11.70 15.30
N ARG A 210 -4.82 10.83 16.24
CA ARG A 210 -4.45 9.40 16.21
C ARG A 210 -5.29 8.63 15.19
N ALA A 211 -5.18 9.01 13.92
CA ALA A 211 -5.92 8.44 12.80
C ALA A 211 -5.05 8.48 11.55
N TYR A 212 -5.39 7.62 10.58
CA TYR A 212 -4.77 7.63 9.27
C TYR A 212 -5.00 8.96 8.57
N TRP A 213 -3.91 9.69 8.38
CA TRP A 213 -3.96 11.07 7.88
C TRP A 213 -2.89 11.38 6.85
N HIS A 214 -1.84 10.56 6.79
CA HIS A 214 -0.72 10.75 5.88
C HIS A 214 -0.71 9.63 4.84
N LEU A 215 -0.19 9.93 3.65
CA LEU A 215 0.02 8.95 2.59
C LEU A 215 1.31 8.19 2.88
N ASN A 216 1.26 6.87 2.75
CA ASN A 216 2.42 6.01 2.79
C ASN A 216 2.62 5.39 1.40
N TYR A 217 3.83 5.47 0.85
CA TYR A 217 4.13 5.02 -0.52
C TYR A 217 4.51 3.53 -0.60
N GLY A 218 4.40 2.78 0.50
CA GLY A 218 4.72 1.36 0.56
C GLY A 218 3.70 0.47 -0.12
N PHE A 219 2.49 0.96 -0.37
CA PHE A 219 1.46 0.29 -1.16
C PHE A 219 0.76 1.26 -2.11
N LEU A 220 0.60 0.84 -3.37
CA LEU A 220 -0.27 1.49 -4.37
C LEU A 220 -1.03 0.43 -5.14
N MET A 221 -2.29 0.71 -5.46
CA MET A 221 -3.07 -0.13 -6.37
C MET A 221 -3.97 0.74 -7.26
N GLY A 222 -4.03 0.44 -8.55
CA GLY A 222 -4.92 1.14 -9.47
C GLY A 222 -4.63 0.80 -10.93
N PRO A 223 -5.35 1.44 -11.88
CA PRO A 223 -5.13 1.25 -13.31
C PRO A 223 -3.72 1.68 -13.69
N VAL A 224 -3.05 0.92 -14.56
CA VAL A 224 -1.68 1.22 -15.03
C VAL A 224 -1.60 2.65 -15.58
N GLY A 225 -2.62 3.11 -16.32
CA GLY A 225 -2.68 4.46 -16.87
C GLY A 225 -2.69 5.56 -15.80
N GLU A 226 -3.37 5.34 -14.67
CA GLU A 226 -3.42 6.32 -13.58
C GLU A 226 -2.17 6.25 -12.70
N LEU A 227 -1.63 5.05 -12.45
CA LEU A 227 -0.36 4.86 -11.77
C LEU A 227 0.78 5.56 -12.53
N ARG A 228 0.82 5.47 -13.86
CA ARG A 228 1.80 6.19 -14.70
C ARG A 228 1.78 7.70 -14.49
N LYS A 229 0.58 8.29 -14.38
CA LYS A 229 0.43 9.73 -14.14
C LYS A 229 0.88 10.12 -12.73
N LEU A 230 0.58 9.26 -11.75
CA LEU A 230 0.94 9.47 -10.35
C LEU A 230 2.47 9.48 -10.16
N VAL A 231 3.17 8.47 -10.68
CA VAL A 231 4.60 8.27 -10.40
C VAL A 231 5.55 9.06 -11.29
N ARG A 232 5.02 9.77 -12.30
CA ARG A 232 5.79 10.67 -13.18
C ARG A 232 6.13 12.01 -12.51
N GLN A 233 5.46 12.36 -11.41
CA GLN A 233 5.61 13.62 -10.67
C GLN A 233 6.87 13.62 -9.81
#